data_AF-A0A1H3RHM0-F1
#
_entry.id   AF-A0A1H3RHM0-F1
#
_cell.length_a   1.000
_cell.length_b   1.000
_cell.length_c   1.000
_cell.angle_alpha   90.00
_cell.angle_beta   90.00
_cell.angle_gamma   90.00
#
_symmetry.space_group_name_H-M   'P 1'
#
loop_
_entity.id
_entity.type
_entity.pdbx_description
1 polymer ?
#
loop_
_entity_poly.entity_id
_entity_poly.type
_entity_poly.pdbx_seq_one_letter_code
_entity_poly.pdbx_strand_id
1 'polypeptide(L)' 'MLIRRELPGDKSAIRRVHADAFAPHYQGEPPVEPQLVDDLRASGAISTLCP' A
#
# COMPACT_ATOMS: atom_id res chain seq x y z
N MET A 1 -18.91 2.24 -8.60
CA MET A 1 -17.53 2.17 -8.09
C MET A 1 -17.08 3.59 -7.81
N LEU A 2 -16.69 3.91 -6.56
CA LEU A 2 -16.24 5.26 -6.16
C LEU A 2 -14.72 5.24 -5.95
N ILE A 3 -14.01 6.13 -6.63
CA ILE A 3 -12.56 6.33 -6.44
C ILE A 3 -12.39 7.61 -5.61
N ARG A 4 -11.65 7.51 -4.51
CA ARG A 4 -11.38 8.63 -3.59
C ARG A 4 -9.94 8.58 -3.09
N ARG A 5 -9.46 9.67 -2.49
CA ARG A 5 -8.19 9.66 -1.75
C ARG A 5 -8.27 8.73 -0.55
N GLU A 6 -7.14 8.15 -0.21
CA GLU A 6 -6.94 7.33 1.00
C GLU A 6 -7.23 8.17 2.25
N LEU A 7 -7.87 7.56 3.23
CA LEU A 7 -8.04 8.07 4.60
C LEU A 7 -7.24 7.19 5.58
N PRO A 8 -6.87 7.70 6.77
CA PRO A 8 -6.09 6.94 7.74
C PRO A 8 -6.67 5.56 8.12
N GLY A 9 -8.00 5.41 8.07
CA GLY A 9 -8.70 4.15 8.36
C GLY A 9 -8.58 3.08 7.25
N ASP A 10 -8.13 3.44 6.05
CA ASP A 10 -8.08 2.53 4.90
C ASP A 10 -6.79 1.68 4.86
N LYS A 11 -5.80 1.99 5.70
CA LYS A 11 -4.46 1.38 5.65
C LYS A 11 -4.47 -0.14 5.63
N SER A 12 -5.29 -0.76 6.48
CA SER A 12 -5.37 -2.23 6.57
C SER A 12 -5.99 -2.85 5.32
N ALA A 13 -7.02 -2.21 4.75
CA ALA A 13 -7.67 -2.66 3.53
C ALA A 13 -6.72 -2.54 2.33
N ILE A 14 -6.00 -1.43 2.22
CA ILE A 14 -4.99 -1.21 1.19
C ILE A 14 -3.87 -2.26 1.32
N ARG A 15 -3.35 -2.48 2.54
CA ARG A 15 -2.32 -3.50 2.81
C ARG A 15 -2.73 -4.88 2.32
N ARG A 16 -3.99 -5.27 2.58
CA ARG A 16 -4.55 -6.55 2.13
C ARG A 16 -4.63 -6.64 0.62
N VAL A 17 -5.15 -5.61 -0.06
CA VAL A 17 -5.25 -5.60 -1.52
C VAL A 17 -3.88 -5.75 -2.18
N HIS A 18 -2.86 -5.05 -1.66
CA HIS A 18 -1.49 -5.22 -2.15
C HIS A 18 -0.97 -6.64 -1.92
N ALA A 19 -1.13 -7.20 -0.71
CA ALA A 19 -0.69 -8.56 -0.44
C ALA A 19 -1.37 -9.57 -1.39
N ASP A 20 -2.69 -9.49 -1.54
CA ASP A 20 -3.47 -10.40 -2.38
C ASP A 20 -3.12 -10.25 -3.87
N ALA A 21 -2.88 -9.02 -4.35
CA ALA A 21 -2.53 -8.75 -5.75
C ALA A 21 -1.13 -9.26 -6.12
N PHE A 22 -0.17 -9.13 -5.19
CA PHE A 22 1.22 -9.48 -5.45
C PHE A 22 1.56 -10.92 -5.05
N ALA A 23 0.80 -11.57 -4.17
CA ALA A 23 1.04 -12.94 -3.71
C ALA A 23 1.34 -13.96 -4.84
N PRO A 24 0.68 -13.97 -6.02
CA PRO A 24 0.99 -14.91 -7.09
C PRO A 24 2.40 -14.80 -7.66
N HIS A 25 3.07 -13.66 -7.47
CA HIS A 25 4.42 -13.38 -7.98
C HIS A 25 5.53 -13.77 -7.01
N TYR A 26 5.19 -14.09 -5.76
CA TYR A 26 6.14 -14.49 -4.73
C TYR A 26 5.98 -15.99 -4.43
N GLN A 27 7.06 -16.75 -4.55
CA GLN A 27 7.05 -18.21 -4.33
C GLN A 27 7.15 -18.54 -2.83
N GLY A 28 6.09 -18.20 -2.08
CA GLY A 28 5.98 -18.50 -0.65
C GLY A 28 6.60 -17.46 0.28
N GLU A 29 7.27 -16.45 -0.27
CA GLU A 29 7.70 -15.27 0.48
C GLU A 29 6.57 -14.23 0.56
N PRO A 30 6.46 -13.47 1.67
CA PRO A 30 5.51 -12.38 1.75
C PRO A 30 5.89 -11.28 0.73
N PRO A 31 4.91 -10.70 0.00
CA PRO A 31 5.15 -9.56 -0.88
C PRO A 31 5.76 -8.39 -0.10
N VAL A 32 6.72 -7.67 -0.69
CA VAL A 32 7.39 -6.52 -0.05
C VAL A 32 6.63 -5.22 -0.23
N GLU A 33 5.73 -5.15 -1.22
CA GLU A 33 4.96 -3.97 -1.59
C GLU A 33 4.09 -3.42 -0.44
N PRO A 34 3.41 -4.23 0.39
CA PRO A 34 2.68 -3.72 1.54
C PRO A 34 3.59 -2.96 2.52
N GLN A 35 4.80 -3.46 2.77
CA GLN A 35 5.76 -2.80 3.66
C GLN A 35 6.34 -1.54 3.02
N LEU A 36 6.66 -1.59 1.72
CA LEU A 36 7.15 -0.44 0.98
C LEU A 36 6.17 0.74 1.03
N VAL A 37 4.86 0.49 0.89
CA VAL A 37 3.84 1.54 0.98
C VAL A 37 3.81 2.16 2.38
N ASP A 38 3.96 1.36 3.43
CA ASP A 38 4.03 1.85 4.80
C ASP A 38 5.30 2.69 5.04
N ASP A 39 6.44 2.28 4.49
CA ASP A 39 7.71 3.03 4.58
C ASP A 39 7.66 4.36 3.81
N LEU A 40 6.99 4.38 2.65
CA LEU A 40 6.76 5.60 1.86
C LEU A 40 5.82 6.60 2.58
N ARG A 41 4.87 6.11 3.37
CA ARG A 41 4.06 6.97 4.25
C ARG A 41 4.91 7.51 5.39
N ALA A 42 5.69 6.66 6.06
CA ALA A 42 6.51 7.05 7.21
C ALA A 42 7.59 8.08 6.85
N SER A 43 8.19 7.95 5.67
CA SER A 43 9.18 8.90 5.15
C SER A 43 8.57 10.22 4.66
N GLY A 44 7.24 10.34 4.58
CA GLY A 44 6.56 11.51 4.01
C GLY A 44 6.70 11.63 2.49
N ALA A 45 7.38 10.69 1.84
CA ALA A 45 7.61 10.68 0.40
C ALA A 45 6.31 10.53 -0.41
N ILE A 46 5.27 9.94 0.19
CA ILE A 46 3.96 9.81 -0.47
C ILE A 46 3.17 11.15 -0.49
N SER A 47 3.54 12.12 0.35
CA SER A 47 2.87 13.42 0.46
C SER A 47 3.43 14.50 -0.47
N THR A 48 4.59 14.29 -1.11
CA THR A 48 5.25 15.32 -1.93
C THR A 48 4.74 15.41 -3.37
N LEU A 49 3.76 14.58 -3.76
CA LEU A 49 3.21 14.54 -5.13
C LEU A 49 2.00 15.47 -5.36
N CYS A 50 1.66 16.38 -4.45
CA CYS A 50 0.73 17.48 -4.74
C CYS A 50 0.98 18.70 -3.83
N PRO A 51 1.22 19.91 -4.36
CA PRO A 51 1.12 21.14 -3.59
C PRO A 51 -0.32 21.40 -3.11
#